data_AF-A0A3B3ZJV7-F1
#
_entry.id   AF-A0A3B3ZJV7-F1
#
_cell.length_a   1.000
_cell.length_b   1.000
_cell.length_c   1.000
_cell.angle_alpha   90.00
_cell.angle_beta   90.00
_cell.angle_gamma   90.00
#
_symmetry.space_group_name_H-M   'P 1'
#
loop_
_entity.id
_entity.type
_entity.pdbx_description
1 polymer ?
#
loop_
_entity_poly.entity_id
_entity_poly.type
_entity_poly.pdbx_seq_one_letter_code
_entity_poly.pdbx_strand_id
1 'polypeptide(L)'
;MSYGERPYWDMSNQDVINAIEQDYRLPPPPDCPAALHWLMLDCWQKERANRPRFCDVVSALDRLIRNPASLKMTDSTHSSQPLLDQRPIARLSSCSSVSDWLRAIKMERYEQSFLQNGLTSLQEVALITTEDLLRAGVTLAGHQKKILSSIQTLRCSDQSQTPTLLY
;
A
#
# COMPACT_ATOMS: atom_id res chain seq x y z
N MET A 1 7.70 15.99 12.61
CA MET A 1 6.30 15.96 13.08
C MET A 1 5.71 17.37 12.98
N SER A 2 4.38 17.55 13.04
CA SER A 2 3.73 18.89 12.95
C SER A 2 3.64 19.65 14.27
N TYR A 3 3.91 19.01 15.41
CA TYR A 3 3.99 19.63 16.75
C TYR A 3 2.87 20.63 17.10
N GLY A 4 1.63 20.36 16.67
CA GLY A 4 0.47 21.20 16.98
C GLY A 4 0.18 22.31 15.96
N GLU A 5 0.80 22.27 14.79
CA GLU A 5 0.47 23.16 13.66
C GLU A 5 -1.02 23.10 13.31
N ARG A 6 -1.58 24.27 12.96
CA ARG A 6 -3.00 24.42 12.60
C ARG A 6 -3.29 23.67 11.28
N PRO A 7 -4.23 22.71 11.27
CA PRO A 7 -4.65 22.03 10.04
C PRO A 7 -5.11 23.03 8.97
N TYR A 8 -4.64 22.83 7.74
CA TYR A 8 -4.95 23.68 6.57
C TYR A 8 -4.51 25.15 6.72
N TRP A 9 -3.63 25.46 7.67
CA TRP A 9 -3.02 26.78 7.85
C TRP A 9 -4.05 27.92 7.84
N ASP A 10 -3.88 28.88 6.93
CA ASP A 10 -4.70 30.09 6.81
C ASP A 10 -5.85 29.94 5.80
N MET A 11 -6.13 28.72 5.34
CA MET A 11 -7.30 28.48 4.50
C MET A 11 -8.58 28.85 5.25
N SER A 12 -9.50 29.53 4.55
CA SER A 12 -10.82 29.80 5.09
C SER A 12 -11.62 28.49 5.20
N ASN A 13 -12.65 28.46 6.04
CA ASN A 13 -13.51 27.27 6.16
C ASN A 13 -14.10 26.85 4.80
N GLN A 14 -14.44 27.81 3.93
CA GLN A 14 -14.97 27.53 2.60
C GLN A 14 -13.92 26.88 1.69
N ASP A 15 -12.69 27.38 1.72
CA ASP A 15 -11.59 26.81 0.93
C ASP A 15 -11.24 25.40 1.40
N VAL A 16 -11.29 25.15 2.71
CA VAL A 16 -11.07 23.81 3.29
C VAL A 16 -12.12 22.82 2.78
N ILE A 17 -13.39 23.20 2.79
CA ILE A 17 -14.48 22.36 2.27
C ILE A 17 -14.22 22.04 0.79
N ASN A 18 -13.98 23.06 -0.04
CA ASN A 18 -13.74 22.89 -1.47
C ASN A 18 -12.53 21.98 -1.75
N ALA A 19 -11.45 22.15 -1.00
CA ALA A 19 -10.25 21.32 -1.15
C ALA A 19 -10.53 19.85 -0.79
N ILE A 20 -11.24 19.59 0.31
CA ILE A 20 -11.60 18.22 0.71
C ILE A 20 -12.49 17.55 -0.34
N GLU A 21 -13.45 18.28 -0.91
CA GLU A 21 -14.34 17.80 -1.99
C GLU A 21 -13.58 17.43 -3.27
N GLN A 22 -12.53 18.20 -3.58
CA GLN A 22 -11.57 17.96 -4.68
C GLN A 22 -10.49 16.93 -4.31
N ASP A 23 -10.71 16.15 -3.24
CA ASP A 23 -9.82 15.08 -2.78
C ASP A 23 -8.42 15.55 -2.35
N TYR A 24 -8.23 16.85 -2.08
CA TYR A 24 -7.04 17.35 -1.41
C TYR A 24 -7.00 16.87 0.05
N ARG A 25 -5.80 16.48 0.49
CA ARG A 25 -5.50 16.08 1.87
C ARG A 25 -4.19 16.73 2.30
N LEU A 26 -4.00 16.85 3.62
CA LEU A 26 -2.79 17.45 4.16
C LEU A 26 -1.54 16.66 3.73
N PRO A 27 -0.46 17.36 3.34
CA PRO A 27 0.82 16.72 3.05
C PRO A 27 1.41 16.06 4.31
N PRO A 28 2.38 15.16 4.15
CA PRO A 28 3.10 14.62 5.30
C PRO A 28 3.80 15.76 6.05
N PRO A 29 3.71 15.80 7.39
CA PRO A 29 4.52 16.71 8.18
C PRO A 29 6.03 16.48 7.95
N PRO A 30 6.90 17.46 8.27
CA PRO A 30 8.35 17.27 8.23
C PRO A 30 8.77 16.03 9.02
N ASP A 31 9.72 15.24 8.51
CA ASP A 31 10.21 14.01 9.16
C ASP A 31 9.11 13.02 9.56
N CYS A 32 7.93 13.08 8.93
CA CYS A 32 6.87 12.12 9.19
C CYS A 32 7.24 10.78 8.53
N PRO A 33 7.29 9.68 9.31
CA PRO A 33 7.39 8.35 8.75
C PRO A 33 6.27 8.11 7.75
N ALA A 34 6.62 7.62 6.56
CA ALA A 34 5.68 7.32 5.50
C ALA A 34 4.49 6.53 6.07
N ALA A 35 4.75 5.42 6.75
CA ALA A 35 3.71 4.55 7.32
C ALA A 35 2.66 5.30 8.17
N LEU A 36 3.04 6.34 8.91
CA LEU A 36 2.12 7.15 9.70
C LEU A 36 1.27 8.07 8.84
N HIS A 37 1.86 8.75 7.85
CA HIS A 37 1.09 9.58 6.92
C HIS A 37 0.08 8.76 6.13
N TRP A 38 0.42 7.51 5.79
CA TRP A 38 -0.53 6.60 5.13
C TRP A 38 -1.69 6.20 6.01
N LEU A 39 -1.44 5.93 7.29
CA LEU A 39 -2.52 5.71 8.25
C LEU A 39 -3.44 6.95 8.37
N MET A 40 -2.89 8.17 8.29
CA MET A 40 -3.70 9.39 8.23
C MET A 40 -4.57 9.43 6.97
N LEU A 41 -4.00 9.11 5.80
CA LEU A 41 -4.74 9.06 4.54
C LEU A 41 -5.84 7.99 4.54
N ASP A 42 -5.60 6.83 5.15
CA ASP A 42 -6.63 5.79 5.35
C ASP A 42 -7.77 6.29 6.25
N CYS A 43 -7.44 7.06 7.30
CA CYS A 43 -8.46 7.74 8.12
C CYS A 43 -9.25 8.80 7.33
N TRP A 44 -8.65 9.39 6.29
CA TRP A 44 -9.23 10.48 5.50
C TRP A 44 -9.86 10.04 4.17
N GLN A 45 -10.15 8.74 4.01
CA GLN A 45 -10.88 8.24 2.84
C GLN A 45 -12.23 8.96 2.66
N LYS A 46 -12.55 9.30 1.41
CA LYS A 46 -13.80 9.99 1.04
C LYS A 46 -15.01 9.17 1.48
N GLU A 47 -15.02 7.90 1.08
CA GLU A 47 -16.02 6.93 1.50
C GLU A 47 -15.77 6.46 2.94
N ARG A 48 -16.74 6.69 3.83
CA ARG A 48 -16.64 6.29 5.24
C ARG A 48 -16.41 4.79 5.44
N ALA A 49 -16.90 3.96 4.51
CA ALA A 49 -16.80 2.51 4.59
C ALA A 49 -15.36 2.00 4.38
N ASN A 50 -14.51 2.80 3.74
CA ASN A 50 -13.12 2.46 3.47
C ASN A 50 -12.18 2.92 4.59
N ARG A 51 -12.69 3.64 5.59
CA ARG A 51 -11.89 4.08 6.74
C ARG A 51 -11.67 2.91 7.71
N PRO A 52 -10.47 2.77 8.29
CA PRO A 52 -10.21 1.73 9.28
C PRO A 52 -11.07 1.95 10.53
N ARG A 53 -11.44 0.86 11.22
CA ARG A 53 -12.03 0.98 12.55
C ARG A 53 -10.94 1.27 13.57
N PHE A 54 -11.33 1.76 14.74
CA PHE A 54 -10.36 2.05 15.81
C PHE A 54 -9.50 0.85 16.20
N CYS A 55 -10.05 -0.37 16.20
CA CYS A 55 -9.27 -1.59 16.46
C CYS A 55 -8.15 -1.80 15.42
N ASP A 56 -8.40 -1.45 14.17
CA ASP A 56 -7.44 -1.60 13.06
C ASP A 56 -6.35 -0.52 13.17
N VAL A 57 -6.72 0.70 13.55
CA VAL A 57 -5.79 1.81 13.82
C VAL A 57 -4.85 1.47 14.98
N VAL A 58 -5.39 0.99 16.10
CA VAL A 58 -4.59 0.55 17.26
C VAL A 58 -3.63 -0.55 16.83
N SER A 59 -4.13 -1.58 16.14
CA SER A 59 -3.31 -2.70 15.65
C SER A 59 -2.20 -2.23 14.70
N ALA A 60 -2.46 -1.24 13.85
CA ALA A 60 -1.46 -0.68 12.95
C ALA A 60 -0.37 0.06 13.71
N LEU A 61 -0.72 0.95 14.63
CA LEU A 61 0.24 1.69 15.47
C LEU A 61 1.08 0.73 16.32
N ASP A 62 0.45 -0.29 16.89
CA ASP A 62 1.08 -1.35 17.66
C ASP A 62 2.19 -2.07 16.88
N ARG A 63 1.94 -2.40 15.60
CA ARG A 63 2.95 -3.00 14.72
C ARG A 63 4.12 -2.06 14.46
N LEU A 64 3.84 -0.77 14.26
CA LEU A 64 4.88 0.23 14.04
C LEU A 64 5.77 0.43 15.28
N ILE A 65 5.18 0.42 16.47
CA ILE A 65 5.92 0.52 17.74
C ILE A 65 6.80 -0.72 17.96
N ARG A 66 6.29 -1.91 17.66
CA ARG A 66 7.04 -3.17 17.79
C ARG A 66 8.16 -3.33 16.75
N ASN A 67 8.10 -2.61 15.63
CA ASN A 67 9.15 -2.58 14.61
C ASN A 67 9.55 -1.14 14.25
N PRO A 68 10.39 -0.48 15.07
CA PRO A 68 10.77 0.92 14.87
C PRO A 68 11.58 1.16 13.59
N ALA A 69 12.16 0.11 12.97
CA ALA A 69 12.85 0.25 11.69
C ALA A 69 11.90 0.69 10.56
N SER A 70 10.62 0.32 10.64
CA SER A 70 9.57 0.71 9.69
C SER A 70 9.31 2.23 9.65
N LEU A 71 9.71 2.96 10.71
CA LEU A 71 9.51 4.40 10.82
C LEU A 71 10.61 5.24 10.15
N LYS A 72 11.67 4.61 9.65
CA LYS A 72 12.84 5.33 9.07
C LYS A 72 12.62 5.86 7.65
N MET A 73 11.56 5.43 6.97
CA MET A 73 11.25 5.87 5.61
C MET A 73 10.48 7.19 5.67
N THR A 74 11.11 8.30 5.31
CA THR A 74 10.47 9.62 5.17
C THR A 74 10.29 9.93 3.68
N ASP A 75 9.06 10.19 3.25
CA ASP A 75 8.81 10.67 1.88
C ASP A 75 8.96 12.19 1.85
N SER A 76 10.14 12.66 1.47
CA SER A 76 10.51 14.08 1.47
C SER A 76 10.16 14.78 0.16
N THR A 77 9.02 14.44 -0.46
CA THR A 77 8.57 15.09 -1.70
C THR A 77 7.46 16.10 -1.41
N HIS A 78 7.86 17.36 -1.26
CA HIS A 78 6.97 18.52 -1.35
C HIS A 78 6.40 18.62 -2.77
N SER A 79 5.31 17.93 -3.07
CA SER A 79 4.62 18.06 -4.35
C SER A 79 3.13 18.29 -4.12
N SER A 80 2.64 19.43 -4.60
CA SER A 80 1.24 19.89 -4.56
C SER A 80 0.33 19.07 -5.49
N GLN A 81 0.43 17.74 -5.45
CA GLN A 81 -0.40 16.83 -6.24
C GLN A 81 -1.49 16.18 -5.38
N PRO A 82 -2.63 15.77 -5.97
CA PRO A 82 -3.67 15.02 -5.26
C PRO A 82 -3.10 13.69 -4.76
N LEU A 83 -2.74 13.67 -3.48
CA LEU A 83 -1.99 12.59 -2.79
C LEU A 83 -2.75 11.26 -2.71
N LEU A 84 -4.06 11.25 -2.95
CA LEU A 84 -4.85 10.01 -2.91
C LEU A 84 -4.45 9.01 -4.01
N ASP A 85 -3.96 9.50 -5.15
CA ASP A 85 -3.69 8.65 -6.32
C ASP A 85 -2.25 8.10 -6.36
N GLN A 86 -1.43 8.41 -5.35
CA GLN A 86 0.01 8.15 -5.41
C GLN A 86 0.45 6.72 -5.06
N ARG A 87 -0.42 5.75 -4.72
CA ARG A 87 0.08 4.40 -4.32
C ARG A 87 -0.56 3.15 -4.93
N PRO A 88 0.22 2.43 -5.76
CA PRO A 88 0.12 0.98 -5.99
C PRO A 88 0.64 0.10 -4.83
N ILE A 89 1.53 0.62 -3.97
CA ILE A 89 2.39 -0.19 -3.08
C ILE A 89 1.65 -0.74 -1.84
N ALA A 90 0.67 -0.01 -1.30
CA ALA A 90 -0.04 -0.40 -0.07
C ALA A 90 -1.23 -1.34 -0.30
N ARG A 91 -1.83 -1.34 -1.50
CA ARG A 91 -2.93 -2.26 -1.81
C ARG A 91 -2.50 -3.72 -1.86
N LEU A 92 -1.23 -3.98 -2.18
CA LEU A 92 -0.72 -5.34 -2.39
C LEU A 92 -0.57 -6.11 -1.07
N SER A 93 -0.26 -5.43 0.03
CA SER A 93 -0.12 -6.03 1.37
C SER A 93 -1.45 -6.44 2.01
N SER A 94 -2.58 -5.94 1.49
CA SER A 94 -3.93 -6.25 1.98
C SER A 94 -4.70 -7.24 1.09
N CYS A 95 -4.10 -7.72 0.00
CA CYS A 95 -4.76 -8.67 -0.89
C CYS A 95 -4.94 -10.01 -0.18
N SER A 96 -6.18 -10.53 -0.17
CA SER A 96 -6.51 -11.81 0.44
C SER A 96 -6.48 -12.99 -0.56
N SER A 97 -6.44 -12.68 -1.85
CA SER A 97 -6.49 -13.65 -2.95
C SER A 97 -5.62 -13.21 -4.13
N VAL A 98 -5.28 -14.16 -5.00
CA VAL A 98 -4.59 -13.89 -6.28
C VAL A 98 -5.41 -12.98 -7.18
N SER A 99 -6.74 -13.13 -7.19
CA SER A 99 -7.66 -12.28 -7.95
C SER A 99 -7.63 -10.82 -7.48
N ASP A 100 -7.66 -10.58 -6.17
CA ASP A 100 -7.57 -9.22 -5.61
C ASP A 100 -6.23 -8.57 -5.94
N TRP A 101 -5.16 -9.34 -5.86
CA TRP A 101 -3.81 -8.89 -6.18
C TRP A 101 -3.65 -8.53 -7.66
N LEU A 102 -4.10 -9.39 -8.57
CA LEU A 102 -4.06 -9.10 -10.01
C LEU A 102 -4.88 -7.85 -10.34
N ARG A 103 -6.08 -7.70 -9.74
CA ARG A 103 -6.90 -6.50 -9.92
C ARG A 103 -6.23 -5.24 -9.39
N ALA A 104 -5.54 -5.32 -8.24
CA ALA A 104 -4.81 -4.19 -7.66
C ALA A 104 -3.68 -3.70 -8.56
N ILE A 105 -2.98 -4.60 -9.27
CA ILE A 105 -1.95 -4.23 -10.26
C ILE A 105 -2.47 -4.05 -11.68
N LYS A 106 -3.80 -4.07 -11.89
CA LYS A 106 -4.45 -3.98 -13.22
C LYS A 106 -3.99 -5.08 -14.20
N MET A 107 -3.89 -6.30 -13.70
CA MET A 107 -3.48 -7.52 -14.42
C MET A 107 -4.54 -8.64 -14.31
N GLU A 108 -5.78 -8.31 -13.95
CA GLU A 108 -6.91 -9.25 -13.75
C GLU A 108 -7.20 -10.14 -14.97
N ARG A 109 -6.82 -9.69 -16.17
CA ARG A 109 -6.93 -10.50 -17.39
C ARG A 109 -6.17 -11.83 -17.34
N TYR A 110 -5.17 -11.94 -16.46
CA TYR A 110 -4.36 -13.15 -16.30
C TYR A 110 -4.90 -14.09 -15.21
N GLU A 111 -5.98 -13.73 -14.52
CA GLU A 111 -6.55 -14.49 -13.40
C GLU A 111 -6.81 -15.96 -13.75
N GLN A 112 -7.51 -16.21 -14.86
CA GLN A 112 -7.78 -17.57 -15.33
C GLN A 112 -6.50 -18.33 -15.69
N SER A 113 -5.51 -17.65 -16.25
CA SER A 113 -4.23 -18.28 -16.60
C SER A 113 -3.44 -18.69 -15.35
N PHE A 114 -3.44 -17.85 -14.31
CA PHE A 114 -2.79 -18.13 -13.04
C PHE A 114 -3.46 -19.33 -12.35
N LEU A 115 -4.80 -19.38 -12.31
CA LEU A 115 -5.55 -20.52 -11.78
C LEU A 115 -5.24 -21.83 -12.51
N GLN A 116 -5.21 -21.82 -13.84
CA GLN A 116 -4.89 -22.99 -14.66
C GLN A 116 -3.46 -23.50 -14.47
N ASN A 117 -2.53 -22.61 -14.10
CA ASN A 117 -1.14 -22.96 -13.79
C ASN A 117 -0.91 -23.28 -12.30
N GLY A 118 -1.98 -23.42 -11.51
CA GLY A 118 -1.90 -23.77 -10.09
C GLY A 118 -1.43 -22.63 -9.18
N LEU A 119 -1.40 -21.39 -9.66
CA LEU A 119 -1.05 -20.21 -8.87
C LEU A 119 -2.29 -19.67 -8.15
N THR A 120 -2.73 -20.41 -7.13
CA THR A 120 -4.00 -20.16 -6.43
C THR A 120 -3.83 -19.38 -5.12
N SER A 121 -2.61 -19.33 -4.60
CA SER A 121 -2.26 -18.61 -3.37
C SER A 121 -1.21 -17.52 -3.60
N LEU A 122 -1.22 -16.48 -2.76
CA LEU A 122 -0.19 -15.44 -2.79
C LEU A 122 1.19 -15.98 -2.39
N GLN A 123 1.25 -17.09 -1.65
CA GLN A 123 2.50 -17.76 -1.27
C GLN A 123 3.15 -18.44 -2.48
N GLU A 124 2.36 -19.11 -3.34
CA GLU A 124 2.85 -19.67 -4.61
C GLU A 124 3.28 -18.56 -5.57
N VAL A 125 2.45 -17.52 -5.74
CA VAL A 125 2.77 -16.34 -6.55
C VAL A 125 4.04 -15.66 -6.07
N ALA A 126 4.30 -15.65 -4.77
CA ALA A 126 5.52 -15.09 -4.23
C ALA A 126 6.75 -15.86 -4.70
N LEU A 127 6.68 -17.11 -5.16
CA LEU A 127 7.84 -17.91 -5.56
C LEU A 127 8.12 -17.92 -7.07
N ILE A 128 7.19 -17.39 -7.89
CA ILE A 128 7.28 -17.55 -9.35
C ILE A 128 8.45 -16.76 -9.97
N THR A 129 9.03 -17.36 -11.00
CA THR A 129 10.11 -16.81 -11.81
C THR A 129 9.58 -16.16 -13.09
N THR A 130 10.46 -15.50 -13.85
CA THR A 130 10.13 -15.00 -15.18
C THR A 130 9.71 -16.13 -16.14
N GLU A 131 10.27 -17.33 -15.98
CA GLU A 131 9.93 -18.49 -16.80
C GLU A 131 8.49 -18.97 -16.53
N ASP A 132 8.08 -18.98 -15.26
CA ASP A 132 6.72 -19.35 -14.86
C ASP A 132 5.68 -18.36 -15.40
N LEU A 133 6.01 -17.06 -15.43
CA LEU A 133 5.16 -16.04 -16.04
C LEU A 133 4.98 -16.25 -17.55
N LEU A 134 6.03 -16.67 -18.25
CA LEU A 134 5.94 -17.00 -19.67
C LEU A 134 5.04 -18.22 -19.89
N ARG A 135 5.17 -19.25 -19.05
CA ARG A 135 4.29 -20.45 -19.09
C ARG A 135 2.83 -20.11 -18.78
N ALA A 136 2.60 -19.15 -17.89
CA ALA A 136 1.29 -18.58 -17.61
C ALA A 136 0.80 -17.58 -18.68
N GLY A 137 1.45 -17.49 -19.85
CA GLY A 137 0.99 -16.68 -20.97
C GLY A 137 1.23 -15.17 -20.82
N VAL A 138 2.05 -14.74 -19.85
CA VAL A 138 2.46 -13.34 -19.68
C VAL A 138 3.68 -13.06 -20.56
N THR A 139 3.46 -12.86 -21.86
CA THR A 139 4.55 -12.66 -22.84
C THR A 139 4.99 -11.20 -23.01
N LEU A 140 4.15 -10.24 -22.62
CA LEU A 140 4.46 -8.83 -22.74
C LEU A 140 5.48 -8.39 -21.67
N ALA A 141 6.65 -7.92 -22.10
CA ALA A 141 7.75 -7.50 -21.21
C ALA A 141 7.32 -6.46 -20.16
N GLY A 142 6.43 -5.53 -20.53
CA GLY A 142 5.86 -4.55 -19.60
C GLY A 142 5.02 -5.19 -18.50
N HIS A 143 4.25 -6.23 -18.83
CA HIS A 143 3.43 -6.95 -17.86
C HIS A 143 4.29 -7.84 -16.95
N GLN A 144 5.29 -8.52 -17.51
CA GLN A 144 6.28 -9.28 -16.73
C GLN A 144 6.96 -8.39 -15.69
N LYS A 145 7.48 -7.24 -16.12
CA LYS A 145 8.14 -6.28 -15.21
C LYS A 145 7.20 -5.80 -14.11
N LYS A 146 5.94 -5.49 -14.45
CA LYS A 146 4.94 -5.03 -13.48
C LYS A 146 4.62 -6.10 -12.45
N ILE A 147 4.40 -7.34 -12.90
CA ILE A 147 4.07 -8.47 -12.03
C ILE A 147 5.25 -8.84 -11.14
N LEU A 148 6.48 -8.93 -11.68
CA LEU A 148 7.68 -9.24 -10.90
C LEU A 148 8.01 -8.17 -9.85
N SER A 149 7.87 -6.88 -10.19
CA SER A 149 8.07 -5.79 -9.24
C SER A 149 7.03 -5.83 -8.10
N SER A 150 5.79 -6.20 -8.42
CA SER A 150 4.73 -6.43 -7.45
C SER A 150 5.03 -7.61 -6.51
N ILE A 151 5.55 -8.73 -7.03
CA ILE A 151 5.96 -9.90 -6.24
C ILE A 151 7.05 -9.57 -5.22
N GLN A 152 8.02 -8.72 -5.59
CA GLN A 152 9.06 -8.26 -4.65
C GLN A 152 8.44 -7.54 -3.44
N THR A 153 7.32 -6.84 -3.64
CA THR A 153 6.58 -6.15 -2.57
C THR A 153 5.85 -7.14 -1.65
N LEU A 154 5.31 -8.23 -2.21
CA LEU A 154 4.70 -9.32 -1.43
C LEU A 154 5.73 -10.03 -0.54
N ARG A 155 6.93 -10.33 -1.07
CA ARG A 155 8.01 -10.99 -0.33
C ARG A 155 8.52 -10.15 0.85
N CYS A 156 8.49 -8.83 0.74
CA CYS A 156 8.90 -7.92 1.80
C CYS A 156 7.90 -7.89 2.98
N SER A 157 6.65 -8.30 2.74
CA SER A 157 5.60 -8.37 3.76
C SER A 157 5.70 -9.65 4.62
N ASP A 158 6.20 -10.75 4.03
CA ASP A 158 6.28 -12.09 4.63
C ASP A 158 7.51 -12.30 5.52
N GLN A 159 8.58 -11.52 5.32
CA GLN A 159 9.82 -11.62 6.12
C GLN A 159 9.68 -11.16 7.59
N SER A 160 8.48 -10.81 8.04
CA SER A 160 8.16 -10.49 9.43
C SER A 160 7.76 -11.71 10.29
N GLN A 161 7.77 -12.92 9.72
CA GLN A 161 7.55 -14.18 10.45
C GLN A 161 8.73 -15.14 10.27
N THR A 162 9.82 -14.93 11.02
CA THR A 162 10.73 -16.03 11.35
C THR A 162 10.65 -16.26 12.86
N PRO A 163 10.15 -17.41 13.34
CA PRO A 163 10.26 -17.74 14.75
C PRO A 163 11.74 -18.04 15.01
N THR A 164 12.41 -17.15 15.74
CA THR A 164 13.73 -17.44 16.28
C THR A 164 13.60 -18.69 17.16
N LEU A 165 14.10 -19.82 16.66
CA LEU A 165 14.19 -21.05 17.43
C LEU A 165 15.15 -20.83 18.60
N LEU A 166 14.65 -21.15 19.78
CA LEU A 166 15.36 -21.16 21.05
C LEU A 166 16.55 -22.13 20.98
N TYR A 167 17.72 -21.64 21.39
CA TYR A 167 18.75 -22.39 22.12
C TYR A 167 19.34 -21.49 23.20
#